data_AF-A0A6C1PPF0-F1
#
_entry.id   AF-A0A6C1PPF0-F1
#
_cell.length_a   1.000
_cell.length_b   1.000
_cell.length_c   1.000
_cell.angle_alpha   90.00
_cell.angle_beta   90.00
_cell.angle_gamma   90.00
#
_symmetry.space_group_name_H-M   'P 1'
#
loop_
_entity.id
_entity.type
_entity.pdbx_description
1 polymer ?
#
loop_
_entity_poly.entity_id
_entity_poly.type
_entity_poly.pdbx_seq_one_letter_code
_entity_poly.pdbx_strand_id
1 'polypeptide(L)'
;MNPEYRDRDRIKSYATRAFRMSHHQREAYERLRDRYCVSRSPTPVAPDSLFPSPAPVVLEIGFGMGRATAEIARARPDWNYLGVEVYTPGVGKLLALIEEHALTNVRIIHDDAILVLDDMIPSDSLAGIHLFFPDPWPKKRHYKRRIVRPALAAVMADRIAPGGYLFMVTDWQEYALSARDVLDDTCLIDRSQSARDRLAWRPQTAFERKGLASGREIAELYYTKPEKRV
;
A
#
# COMPACT_ATOMS: atom_id res chain seq x y z
N MET A 1 16.54 -17.65 21.80
CA MET A 1 15.46 -16.65 21.67
C MET A 1 15.62 -15.66 22.81
N ASN A 2 15.97 -14.42 22.50
CA ASN A 2 16.22 -13.40 23.54
C ASN A 2 14.90 -12.70 23.91
N PRO A 3 14.43 -12.72 25.17
CA PRO A 3 13.07 -12.29 25.54
C PRO A 3 12.87 -10.78 25.74
N GLU A 4 13.77 -9.91 25.27
CA GLU A 4 13.78 -8.48 25.65
C GLU A 4 13.33 -7.45 24.57
N TYR A 5 12.71 -7.87 23.46
CA TYR A 5 12.14 -6.90 22.51
C TYR A 5 10.73 -6.45 22.94
N ARG A 6 10.67 -5.54 23.92
CA ARG A 6 9.43 -4.83 24.30
C ARG A 6 8.98 -3.90 23.17
N ASP A 7 7.69 -3.99 22.85
CA ASP A 7 6.89 -3.29 21.83
C ASP A 7 6.89 -1.74 21.85
N ARG A 8 7.77 -1.09 22.62
CA ARG A 8 7.74 0.38 22.83
C ARG A 8 8.65 1.19 21.91
N ASP A 9 9.64 0.57 21.25
CA ASP A 9 10.59 1.27 20.36
C ASP A 9 10.37 1.02 18.86
N ARG A 10 9.31 0.28 18.49
CA ARG A 10 8.99 0.01 17.07
C ARG A 10 8.32 1.21 16.40
N ILE A 11 8.80 1.57 15.22
CA ILE A 11 8.25 2.67 14.43
C ILE A 11 7.02 2.15 13.67
N LYS A 12 5.85 2.69 13.99
CA LYS A 12 4.59 2.38 13.31
C LYS A 12 4.55 2.97 11.89
N SER A 13 3.87 2.31 10.97
CA SER A 13 3.66 2.81 9.60
C SER A 13 2.65 3.96 9.49
N TYR A 14 2.01 4.38 10.60
CA TYR A 14 0.84 5.28 10.59
C TYR A 14 0.73 6.21 11.82
N ALA A 15 -0.15 7.21 11.73
CA ALA A 15 -0.65 8.01 12.85
C ALA A 15 -2.18 7.90 12.99
N THR A 16 -2.69 7.63 14.19
CA THR A 16 -4.15 7.53 14.41
C THR A 16 -4.79 8.89 14.69
N ARG A 17 -5.92 9.16 14.05
CA ARG A 17 -6.91 10.15 14.49
C ARG A 17 -8.22 9.44 14.77
N ALA A 18 -8.83 9.71 15.92
CA ALA A 18 -10.12 9.14 16.26
C ALA A 18 -11.19 9.75 15.36
N PHE A 19 -11.70 8.98 14.41
CA PHE A 19 -12.89 9.30 13.65
C PHE A 19 -13.88 8.17 13.83
N ARG A 20 -15.16 8.53 14.00
CA ARG A 20 -16.25 7.56 14.16
C ARG A 20 -16.60 6.99 12.78
N MET A 21 -16.72 5.67 12.72
CA MET A 21 -17.30 4.97 11.56
C MET A 21 -18.75 5.40 11.38
N SER A 22 -19.19 5.58 10.13
CA SER A 22 -20.63 5.69 9.84
C SER A 22 -21.33 4.37 10.12
N HIS A 23 -22.66 4.40 10.26
CA HIS A 23 -23.46 3.19 10.46
C HIS A 23 -23.20 2.15 9.37
N HIS A 24 -23.28 2.59 8.11
CA HIS A 24 -23.06 1.74 6.94
C HIS A 24 -21.66 1.10 6.90
N GLN A 25 -20.61 1.84 7.28
CA GLN A 25 -19.24 1.28 7.36
C GLN A 25 -19.12 0.20 8.44
N ARG A 26 -19.82 0.37 9.56
CA ARG A 26 -19.82 -0.59 10.67
C ARG A 26 -20.54 -1.87 10.28
N GLU A 27 -21.73 -1.75 9.69
CA GLU A 27 -22.50 -2.91 9.21
C GLU A 27 -21.72 -3.71 8.16
N ALA A 28 -21.10 -3.02 7.19
CA ALA A 28 -20.24 -3.66 6.20
C ALA A 28 -19.07 -4.39 6.87
N TYR A 29 -18.40 -3.76 7.84
CA TYR A 29 -17.32 -4.39 8.59
C TYR A 29 -17.77 -5.65 9.33
N GLU A 30 -18.86 -5.58 10.08
CA GLU A 30 -19.38 -6.70 10.87
C GLU A 30 -19.76 -7.90 10.00
N ARG A 31 -20.30 -7.65 8.80
CA ARG A 31 -20.86 -8.69 7.93
C ARG A 31 -19.85 -9.25 6.92
N LEU A 32 -18.86 -8.47 6.50
CA LEU A 32 -17.95 -8.81 5.39
C LEU A 32 -16.52 -9.14 5.83
N ARG A 33 -16.10 -8.73 7.04
CA ARG A 33 -14.69 -8.91 7.47
C ARG A 33 -14.24 -10.38 7.42
N ASP A 34 -15.10 -11.34 7.79
CA ASP A 34 -14.69 -12.74 7.88
C ASP A 34 -14.48 -13.36 6.47
N ARG A 35 -15.02 -12.72 5.42
CA ARG A 35 -14.87 -13.15 4.03
C ARG A 35 -13.73 -12.46 3.29
N TYR A 36 -13.52 -11.16 3.54
CA TYR A 36 -12.60 -10.33 2.76
C TYR A 36 -11.36 -9.90 3.53
N CYS A 37 -11.37 -9.95 4.86
CA CYS A 37 -10.19 -9.68 5.67
C CYS A 37 -9.40 -10.97 5.90
N VAL A 38 -8.09 -10.87 5.73
CA VAL A 38 -7.13 -11.94 5.99
C VAL A 38 -6.47 -11.64 7.33
N SER A 39 -6.50 -12.61 8.25
CA SER A 39 -5.79 -12.50 9.52
C SER A 39 -4.28 -12.58 9.30
N ARG A 40 -3.50 -11.79 10.05
CA ARG A 40 -2.05 -11.87 9.98
C ARG A 40 -1.58 -13.27 10.41
N SER A 41 -0.73 -13.87 9.59
CA SER A 41 -0.09 -15.16 9.85
C SER A 41 1.37 -14.93 10.26
N PRO A 42 1.92 -15.67 11.24
CA PRO A 42 3.35 -15.62 11.59
C PRO A 42 4.22 -16.39 10.58
N THR A 43 3.64 -16.89 9.49
CA THR A 43 4.32 -17.65 8.45
C THR A 43 3.99 -17.06 7.08
N PRO A 44 4.95 -17.07 6.12
CA PRO A 44 4.71 -16.56 4.79
C PRO A 44 3.58 -17.31 4.08
N VAL A 45 2.75 -16.58 3.36
CA VAL A 45 1.64 -17.10 2.55
C VAL A 45 1.81 -16.57 1.13
N ALA A 46 1.65 -17.44 0.14
CA ALA A 46 1.66 -17.03 -1.27
C ALA A 46 0.51 -16.01 -1.50
N PRO A 47 0.80 -14.77 -1.93
CA PRO A 47 -0.23 -13.74 -1.97
C PRO A 47 -1.41 -14.07 -2.89
N ASP A 48 -1.17 -14.76 -3.99
CA ASP A 48 -2.17 -15.16 -4.97
C ASP A 48 -3.16 -16.19 -4.42
N SER A 49 -2.74 -17.03 -3.47
CA SER A 49 -3.61 -18.01 -2.81
C SER A 49 -4.64 -17.38 -1.86
N LEU A 50 -4.54 -16.08 -1.56
CA LEU A 50 -5.52 -15.36 -0.74
C LEU A 50 -6.80 -15.00 -1.50
N PHE A 51 -6.79 -15.17 -2.83
CA PHE A 51 -7.86 -14.80 -3.72
C PHE A 51 -8.57 -16.03 -4.29
N PRO A 52 -9.83 -15.90 -4.75
CA PRO A 52 -10.57 -17.04 -5.33
C PRO A 52 -9.95 -17.54 -6.63
N SER A 53 -9.27 -16.65 -7.36
CA SER A 53 -8.61 -16.93 -8.63
C SER A 53 -7.17 -16.40 -8.59
N PRO A 54 -6.17 -17.20 -9.00
CA PRO A 54 -4.79 -16.74 -9.11
C PRO A 54 -4.66 -15.63 -10.17
N ALA A 55 -4.00 -14.54 -9.79
CA ALA A 55 -3.66 -13.41 -10.66
C ALA A 55 -2.50 -12.62 -10.02
N PRO A 56 -1.77 -11.79 -10.78
CA PRO A 56 -0.72 -10.95 -10.23
C PRO A 56 -1.24 -10.08 -9.07
N VAL A 57 -0.54 -10.10 -7.93
CA VAL A 57 -0.96 -9.42 -6.70
C VAL A 57 -0.20 -8.12 -6.51
N VAL A 58 -0.96 -7.04 -6.26
CA VAL A 58 -0.44 -5.74 -5.84
C VAL A 58 -0.76 -5.54 -4.36
N LEU A 59 0.25 -5.19 -3.58
CA LEU A 59 0.08 -4.77 -2.20
C LEU A 59 -0.12 -3.25 -2.14
N GLU A 60 -1.23 -2.77 -1.59
CA GLU A 60 -1.42 -1.34 -1.30
C GLU A 60 -1.24 -1.09 0.20
N ILE A 61 -0.27 -0.23 0.55
CA ILE A 61 0.03 0.09 1.94
C ILE A 61 -0.62 1.43 2.31
N GLY A 62 -1.52 1.40 3.29
CA GLY A 62 -2.22 2.58 3.79
C GLY A 62 -3.27 3.09 2.81
N PHE A 63 -4.20 2.23 2.38
CA PHE A 63 -5.23 2.59 1.40
C PHE A 63 -6.24 3.65 1.89
N GLY A 64 -6.20 4.03 3.17
CA GLY A 64 -7.04 5.06 3.76
C GLY A 64 -8.51 4.69 3.63
N MET A 65 -9.26 5.46 2.83
CA MET A 65 -10.70 5.21 2.59
C MET A 65 -10.98 4.15 1.51
N GLY A 66 -9.95 3.59 0.87
CA GLY A 66 -10.07 2.50 -0.09
C GLY A 66 -10.73 2.85 -1.43
N ARG A 67 -11.06 4.13 -1.67
CA ARG A 67 -11.71 4.55 -2.93
C ARG A 67 -10.84 4.27 -4.15
N ALA A 68 -9.56 4.64 -4.08
CA ALA A 68 -8.61 4.38 -5.15
C ALA A 68 -8.45 2.87 -5.38
N THR A 69 -8.27 2.09 -4.31
CA THR A 69 -8.20 0.62 -4.35
C THR A 69 -9.40 0.01 -5.07
N ALA A 70 -10.62 0.38 -4.68
CA ALA A 70 -11.85 -0.15 -5.27
C ALA A 70 -12.00 0.24 -6.75
N GLU A 71 -11.70 1.49 -7.09
CA GLU A 71 -11.75 1.98 -8.48
C GLU A 71 -10.72 1.27 -9.38
N ILE A 72 -9.48 1.12 -8.90
CA ILE A 72 -8.40 0.41 -9.60
C ILE A 72 -8.77 -1.07 -9.78
N ALA A 73 -9.21 -1.74 -8.70
CA ALA A 73 -9.59 -3.14 -8.75
C ALA A 73 -10.74 -3.41 -9.73
N ARG A 74 -11.72 -2.50 -9.79
CA ARG A 74 -12.81 -2.56 -10.76
C ARG A 74 -12.34 -2.35 -12.20
N ALA A 75 -11.39 -1.43 -12.42
CA ALA A 75 -10.86 -1.14 -13.75
C ALA A 75 -9.86 -2.20 -14.25
N ARG A 76 -9.30 -3.02 -13.35
CA ARG A 76 -8.28 -4.03 -13.64
C ARG A 76 -8.65 -5.36 -12.99
N PRO A 77 -9.70 -6.05 -13.48
CA PRO A 77 -10.19 -7.30 -12.90
C PRO A 77 -9.18 -8.46 -13.00
N ASP A 78 -8.24 -8.40 -13.96
CA ASP A 78 -7.19 -9.41 -14.15
C ASP A 78 -6.03 -9.29 -13.16
N TRP A 79 -6.15 -8.43 -12.16
CA TRP A 79 -5.16 -8.20 -11.11
C TRP A 79 -5.83 -8.30 -9.74
N ASN A 80 -5.08 -8.79 -8.77
CA ASN A 80 -5.51 -8.91 -7.38
C ASN A 80 -4.89 -7.81 -6.51
N TYR A 81 -5.64 -7.29 -5.56
CA TYR A 81 -5.23 -6.18 -4.69
C TYR A 81 -5.34 -6.58 -3.22
N LEU A 82 -4.20 -6.62 -2.54
CA LEU A 82 -4.11 -6.85 -1.11
C LEU A 82 -3.89 -5.50 -0.41
N GLY A 83 -4.95 -4.94 0.16
CA GLY A 83 -4.89 -3.68 0.89
C GLY A 83 -4.47 -3.89 2.34
N VAL A 84 -3.51 -3.13 2.84
CA VAL A 84 -3.13 -3.11 4.26
C VAL A 84 -3.45 -1.75 4.87
N GLU A 85 -4.24 -1.74 5.93
CA GLU A 85 -4.66 -0.52 6.61
C GLU A 85 -4.94 -0.79 8.07
N VAL A 86 -4.53 0.14 8.93
CA VAL A 86 -4.71 0.09 10.39
C VAL A 86 -5.92 0.88 10.86
N TYR A 87 -6.38 1.83 10.04
CA TYR A 87 -7.49 2.70 10.32
C TYR A 87 -8.83 2.02 10.04
N THR A 88 -9.47 1.51 11.11
CA THR A 88 -10.72 0.72 11.04
C THR A 88 -11.85 1.34 10.21
N PRO A 89 -12.13 2.66 10.26
CA PRO A 89 -13.13 3.27 9.39
C PRO A 89 -12.80 3.17 7.90
N GLY A 90 -11.51 3.18 7.57
CA GLY A 90 -11.03 2.92 6.22
C GLY A 90 -11.34 1.51 5.76
N VAL A 91 -11.03 0.52 6.60
CA VAL A 91 -11.36 -0.90 6.36
C VAL A 91 -12.86 -1.09 6.13
N GLY A 92 -13.69 -0.55 7.02
CA GLY A 92 -15.15 -0.63 6.86
C GLY A 92 -15.66 0.06 5.59
N LYS A 93 -15.03 1.17 5.15
CA LYS A 93 -15.40 1.82 3.90
C LYS A 93 -15.00 1.00 2.67
N LEU A 94 -13.82 0.39 2.65
CA LEU A 94 -13.41 -0.46 1.55
C LEU A 94 -14.29 -1.71 1.46
N LEU A 95 -14.63 -2.33 2.59
CA LEU A 95 -15.57 -3.46 2.62
C LEU A 95 -16.94 -3.09 2.02
N ALA A 96 -17.47 -1.91 2.36
CA ALA A 96 -18.70 -1.42 1.75
C ALA A 96 -18.58 -1.24 0.22
N LEU A 97 -17.45 -0.71 -0.26
CA LEU A 97 -17.18 -0.54 -1.70
C LEU A 97 -17.01 -1.88 -2.43
N ILE A 98 -16.38 -2.86 -1.77
CA ILE A 98 -16.26 -4.23 -2.28
C ILE A 98 -17.65 -4.83 -2.53
N GLU A 99 -18.57 -4.68 -1.58
CA GLU A 99 -19.95 -5.15 -1.75
C GLU A 99 -20.70 -4.34 -2.82
N GLU A 100 -20.64 -3.01 -2.75
CA GLU A 100 -21.30 -2.10 -3.69
C GLU A 100 -20.94 -2.40 -5.16
N HIS A 101 -19.68 -2.77 -5.41
CA HIS A 101 -19.17 -3.04 -6.76
C HIS A 101 -18.95 -4.54 -7.04
N ALA A 102 -19.39 -5.43 -6.14
CA ALA A 102 -19.21 -6.88 -6.23
C ALA A 102 -17.76 -7.32 -6.55
N LEU A 103 -16.77 -6.68 -5.93
CA LEU A 103 -15.35 -6.93 -6.21
C LEU A 103 -14.92 -8.28 -5.62
N THR A 104 -14.29 -9.12 -6.45
CA THR A 104 -13.78 -10.44 -6.05
C THR A 104 -12.27 -10.46 -5.88
N ASN A 105 -11.58 -9.51 -6.50
CA ASN A 105 -10.13 -9.36 -6.61
C ASN A 105 -9.52 -8.40 -5.56
N VAL A 106 -10.22 -8.18 -4.44
CA VAL A 106 -9.72 -7.38 -3.31
C VAL A 106 -9.73 -8.19 -2.03
N ARG A 107 -8.64 -8.10 -1.26
CA ARG A 107 -8.52 -8.62 0.11
C ARG A 107 -7.90 -7.54 1.00
N ILE A 108 -8.20 -7.62 2.30
CA ILE A 108 -7.75 -6.62 3.28
C ILE A 108 -6.98 -7.31 4.39
N ILE A 109 -5.85 -6.73 4.82
CA ILE A 109 -5.22 -7.05 6.10
C ILE A 109 -5.36 -5.83 6.99
N HIS A 110 -6.05 -5.99 8.12
CA HIS A 110 -6.22 -4.93 9.12
C HIS A 110 -5.09 -4.99 10.15
N ASP A 111 -3.87 -4.62 9.75
CA ASP A 111 -2.67 -4.66 10.60
C ASP A 111 -1.60 -3.66 10.11
N ASP A 112 -0.48 -3.54 10.82
CA ASP A 112 0.66 -2.72 10.41
C ASP A 112 1.37 -3.35 9.19
N ALA A 113 1.51 -2.58 8.12
CA ALA A 113 2.12 -3.04 6.88
C ALA A 113 3.57 -3.52 7.00
N ILE A 114 4.33 -3.01 7.99
CA ILE A 114 5.69 -3.49 8.25
C ILE A 114 5.65 -4.95 8.71
N LEU A 115 4.75 -5.27 9.65
CA LEU A 115 4.59 -6.64 10.15
C LEU A 115 4.06 -7.58 9.07
N VAL A 116 3.16 -7.10 8.21
CA VAL A 116 2.66 -7.90 7.09
C VAL A 116 3.79 -8.23 6.10
N LEU A 117 4.59 -7.25 5.71
CA LEU A 117 5.74 -7.46 4.80
C LEU A 117 6.79 -8.41 5.39
N ASP A 118 7.04 -8.31 6.70
CA ASP A 118 8.04 -9.14 7.39
C ASP A 118 7.55 -10.58 7.60
N ASP A 119 6.32 -10.75 8.10
CA ASP A 119 5.82 -12.06 8.55
C ASP A 119 5.16 -12.87 7.42
N MET A 120 4.45 -12.21 6.50
CA MET A 120 3.50 -12.88 5.59
C MET A 120 3.94 -12.91 4.13
N ILE A 121 4.70 -11.93 3.66
CA ILE A 121 4.96 -11.78 2.23
C ILE A 121 6.31 -12.42 1.88
N PRO A 122 6.35 -13.48 1.05
CA PRO A 122 7.60 -14.06 0.57
C PRO A 122 8.41 -13.10 -0.30
N SER A 123 9.72 -13.34 -0.42
CA SER A 123 10.55 -12.67 -1.43
C SER A 123 10.04 -12.99 -2.85
N ASP A 124 10.22 -12.04 -3.78
CA ASP A 124 9.86 -12.17 -5.19
C ASP A 124 8.38 -12.58 -5.47
N SER A 125 7.43 -12.26 -4.60
CA SER A 125 6.04 -12.74 -4.73
C SER A 125 5.02 -11.68 -5.17
N LEU A 126 5.34 -10.39 -5.07
CA LEU A 126 4.43 -9.29 -5.40
C LEU A 126 4.68 -8.77 -6.82
N ALA A 127 3.62 -8.64 -7.61
CA ALA A 127 3.70 -8.01 -8.92
C ALA A 127 3.78 -6.48 -8.83
N GLY A 128 3.31 -5.91 -7.71
CA GLY A 128 3.60 -4.51 -7.41
C GLY A 128 3.31 -4.08 -5.98
N ILE A 129 3.78 -2.89 -5.62
CA ILE A 129 3.48 -2.20 -4.37
C ILE A 129 2.97 -0.79 -4.67
N HIS A 130 1.87 -0.39 -4.03
CA HIS A 130 1.28 0.94 -4.10
C HIS A 130 1.45 1.69 -2.79
N LEU A 131 1.91 2.95 -2.88
CA LEU A 131 2.09 3.89 -1.78
C LEU A 131 1.44 5.24 -2.15
N PHE A 132 0.14 5.36 -1.96
CA PHE A 132 -0.60 6.56 -2.35
C PHE A 132 -0.80 7.52 -1.19
N PHE A 133 -0.20 8.70 -1.31
CA PHE A 133 -0.27 9.80 -0.34
C PHE A 133 0.12 9.39 1.10
N PRO A 134 1.25 8.68 1.31
CA PRO A 134 1.69 8.33 2.65
C PRO A 134 1.96 9.58 3.49
N ASP A 135 1.79 9.49 4.81
CA ASP A 135 1.95 10.61 5.73
C ASP A 135 3.32 11.34 5.52
N PRO A 136 3.32 12.64 5.14
CA PRO A 136 4.54 13.30 4.67
C PRO A 136 5.48 13.75 5.78
N TRP A 137 4.97 13.83 7.02
CA TRP A 137 5.71 14.28 8.21
C TRP A 137 6.57 15.53 7.94
N PRO A 138 5.95 16.69 7.69
CA PRO A 138 6.63 17.86 7.09
C PRO A 138 7.72 18.48 7.97
N LYS A 139 7.72 18.22 9.28
CA LYS A 139 8.72 18.76 10.21
C LYS A 139 9.96 17.86 10.18
N LYS A 140 11.16 18.42 9.95
CA LYS A 140 12.45 17.70 9.90
C LYS A 140 12.64 16.65 11.00
N ARG A 141 12.33 17.00 12.26
CA ARG A 141 12.39 16.09 13.42
C ARG A 141 11.51 14.83 13.32
N HIS A 142 10.54 14.82 12.39
CA HIS A 142 9.62 13.72 12.15
C HIS A 142 9.94 12.93 10.88
N TYR A 143 10.98 13.29 10.11
CA TYR A 143 11.33 12.56 8.89
C TYR A 143 11.58 11.07 9.14
N LYS A 144 12.11 10.72 10.32
CA LYS A 144 12.25 9.33 10.79
C LYS A 144 10.93 8.54 10.92
N ARG A 145 9.77 9.17 10.72
CA ARG A 145 8.44 8.54 10.73
C ARG A 145 7.89 8.25 9.35
N ARG A 146 8.49 8.80 8.28
CA ARG A 146 8.11 8.53 6.88
C ARG A 146 8.18 7.03 6.60
N ILE A 147 7.28 6.47 5.81
CA ILE A 147 7.30 5.03 5.55
C ILE A 147 8.50 4.64 4.67
N VAL A 148 8.80 5.42 3.63
CA VAL A 148 9.94 5.16 2.74
C VAL A 148 11.24 5.53 3.45
N ARG A 149 11.94 4.49 3.92
CA ARG A 149 13.23 4.54 4.62
C ARG A 149 14.08 3.34 4.18
N PRO A 150 15.42 3.40 4.29
CA PRO A 150 16.31 2.38 3.73
C PRO A 150 15.92 0.93 4.08
N ALA A 151 15.68 0.65 5.36
CA ALA A 151 15.32 -0.71 5.80
C ALA A 151 14.01 -1.21 5.16
N LEU A 152 12.96 -0.38 5.13
CA LEU A 152 11.67 -0.79 4.56
C LEU A 152 11.70 -0.79 3.03
N ALA A 153 12.46 0.11 2.41
CA ALA A 153 12.66 0.13 0.96
C ALA A 153 13.37 -1.16 0.48
N ALA A 154 14.36 -1.63 1.23
CA ALA A 154 15.01 -2.91 0.96
C ALA A 154 14.03 -4.09 1.07
N VAL A 155 13.19 -4.13 2.12
CA VAL A 155 12.15 -5.16 2.27
C VAL A 155 11.15 -5.11 1.11
N MET A 156 10.65 -3.92 0.76
CA MET A 156 9.73 -3.76 -0.37
C MET A 156 10.35 -4.23 -1.69
N ALA A 157 11.60 -3.88 -1.96
CA ALA A 157 12.32 -4.32 -3.16
C ALA A 157 12.54 -5.84 -3.19
N ASP A 158 12.80 -6.46 -2.03
CA ASP A 158 12.91 -7.92 -1.89
C ASP A 158 11.59 -8.63 -2.18
N ARG A 159 10.45 -8.11 -1.68
CA ARG A 159 9.13 -8.73 -1.88
C ARG A 159 8.59 -8.61 -3.31
N ILE A 160 9.02 -7.58 -4.05
CA ILE A 160 8.62 -7.40 -5.45
C ILE A 160 9.27 -8.48 -6.32
N ALA A 161 8.48 -9.15 -7.14
CA ALA A 161 8.95 -10.11 -8.14
C ALA A 161 9.78 -9.40 -9.24
N PRO A 162 10.73 -10.10 -9.89
CA PRO A 162 11.35 -9.59 -11.12
C PRO A 162 10.28 -9.12 -12.13
N GLY A 163 10.52 -7.97 -12.77
CA GLY A 163 9.54 -7.34 -13.67
C GLY A 163 8.40 -6.59 -12.96
N GLY A 164 8.25 -6.75 -11.63
CA GLY A 164 7.28 -6.03 -10.82
C GLY A 164 7.67 -4.58 -10.54
N TYR A 165 6.80 -3.85 -9.83
CA TYR A 165 6.98 -2.40 -9.64
C TYR A 165 6.65 -1.88 -8.24
N LEU A 166 7.24 -0.75 -7.88
CA LEU A 166 6.81 0.10 -6.77
C LEU A 166 6.27 1.41 -7.35
N PHE A 167 5.07 1.81 -6.93
CA PHE A 167 4.46 3.05 -7.36
C PHE A 167 4.04 3.90 -6.15
N MET A 168 4.73 5.01 -5.96
CA MET A 168 4.46 5.98 -4.92
C MET A 168 3.89 7.27 -5.52
N VAL A 169 2.91 7.86 -4.86
CA VAL A 169 2.35 9.17 -5.21
C VAL A 169 2.31 10.05 -3.97
N THR A 170 2.73 11.30 -4.06
CA THR A 170 2.67 12.26 -2.95
C THR A 170 2.49 13.70 -3.45
N ASP A 171 1.81 14.53 -2.67
CA ASP A 171 1.70 15.99 -2.89
C ASP A 171 2.78 16.78 -2.12
N TRP A 172 3.75 16.09 -1.51
CA TRP A 172 4.82 16.71 -0.72
C TRP A 172 6.18 16.55 -1.40
N GLN A 173 6.64 17.60 -2.08
CA GLN A 173 7.85 17.56 -2.91
C GLN A 173 9.12 17.15 -2.14
N GLU A 174 9.33 17.66 -0.92
CA GLU A 174 10.48 17.22 -0.10
C GLU A 174 10.44 15.74 0.26
N TYR A 175 9.23 15.15 0.33
CA TYR A 175 9.09 13.73 0.61
C TYR A 175 9.39 12.94 -0.65
N ALA A 176 8.87 13.37 -1.81
CA ALA A 176 9.21 12.80 -3.10
C ALA A 176 10.73 12.76 -3.32
N LEU A 177 11.44 13.87 -3.06
CA LEU A 177 12.91 13.92 -3.17
C LEU A 177 13.59 12.91 -2.23
N SER A 178 13.27 12.93 -0.94
CA SER A 178 13.88 11.98 0.01
C SER A 178 13.52 10.52 -0.27
N ALA A 179 12.37 10.26 -0.88
CA ALA A 179 11.94 8.93 -1.26
C ALA A 179 12.72 8.43 -2.49
N ARG A 180 13.03 9.30 -3.46
CA ARG A 180 13.94 8.98 -4.57
C ARG A 180 15.31 8.59 -4.05
N ASP A 181 15.92 9.41 -3.20
CA ASP A 181 17.24 9.13 -2.62
C ASP A 181 17.28 7.73 -1.98
N VAL A 182 16.24 7.36 -1.22
CA VAL A 182 16.14 6.05 -0.56
C VAL A 182 15.87 4.91 -1.53
N LEU A 183 15.06 5.12 -2.57
CA LEU A 183 14.69 4.08 -3.53
C LEU A 183 15.80 3.83 -4.55
N ASP A 184 16.57 4.85 -4.90
CA ASP A 184 17.74 4.76 -5.79
C ASP A 184 18.89 3.93 -5.17
N ASP A 185 18.93 3.85 -3.84
CA ASP A 185 19.86 2.97 -3.10
C ASP A 185 19.43 1.48 -3.09
N THR A 186 18.30 1.13 -3.72
CA THR A 186 17.82 -0.26 -3.83
C THR A 186 18.18 -0.90 -5.18
N CYS A 187 17.72 -2.13 -5.42
CA CYS A 187 17.85 -2.77 -6.74
C CYS A 187 16.80 -2.29 -7.76
N LEU A 188 15.88 -1.41 -7.37
CA LEU A 188 14.83 -0.91 -8.24
C LEU A 188 15.36 0.19 -9.16
N ILE A 189 14.80 0.30 -10.36
CA ILE A 189 15.18 1.29 -11.37
C ILE A 189 14.09 2.34 -11.49
N ASP A 190 14.43 3.63 -11.36
CA ASP A 190 13.49 4.73 -11.60
C ASP A 190 13.04 4.75 -13.09
N ARG A 191 11.74 4.67 -13.29
CA ARG A 191 11.05 4.73 -14.58
C ARG A 191 9.98 5.83 -14.61
N SER A 192 9.96 6.73 -13.62
CA SER A 192 8.91 7.73 -13.42
C SER A 192 8.61 8.57 -14.68
N GLN A 193 9.65 9.02 -15.39
CA GLN A 193 9.48 9.80 -16.62
C GLN A 193 8.84 9.00 -17.77
N SER A 194 9.12 7.71 -17.86
CA SER A 194 8.63 6.81 -18.92
C SER A 194 7.31 6.10 -18.57
N ALA A 195 6.84 6.22 -17.33
CA ALA A 195 5.70 5.48 -16.82
C ALA A 195 4.36 6.20 -17.01
N ARG A 196 4.36 7.51 -17.34
CA ARG A 196 3.15 8.35 -17.32
C ARG A 196 1.99 7.74 -18.13
N ASP A 197 2.24 7.27 -19.35
CA ASP A 197 1.21 6.65 -20.18
C ASP A 197 0.77 5.27 -19.66
N ARG A 198 1.69 4.53 -19.01
CA ARG A 198 1.44 3.20 -18.43
C ARG A 198 0.61 3.26 -17.15
N LEU A 199 0.39 4.45 -16.60
CA LEU A 199 -0.29 4.69 -15.34
C LEU A 199 -1.68 5.32 -15.51
N ALA A 200 -2.20 5.38 -16.74
CA ALA A 200 -3.53 5.93 -17.06
C ALA A 200 -4.69 5.24 -16.33
N TRP A 201 -4.47 4.04 -15.78
CA TRP A 201 -5.44 3.32 -14.96
C TRP A 201 -5.60 3.89 -13.54
N ARG A 202 -4.69 4.74 -13.05
CA ARG A 202 -4.78 5.30 -11.69
C ARG A 202 -5.85 6.39 -11.65
N PRO A 203 -6.88 6.27 -10.80
CA PRO A 203 -7.88 7.31 -10.65
C PRO A 203 -7.31 8.52 -9.91
N GLN A 204 -7.90 9.69 -10.17
CA GLN A 204 -7.59 10.90 -9.42
C GLN A 204 -8.17 10.82 -8.00
N THR A 205 -7.32 10.88 -6.98
CA THR A 205 -7.78 10.71 -5.59
C THR A 205 -8.34 12.01 -4.99
N ALA A 206 -9.04 11.91 -3.86
CA ALA A 206 -9.47 13.10 -3.11
C ALA A 206 -8.28 13.91 -2.56
N PHE A 207 -7.19 13.23 -2.19
CA PHE A 207 -5.95 13.90 -1.77
C PHE A 207 -5.33 14.68 -2.90
N GLU A 208 -5.32 14.10 -4.10
CA GLU A 208 -4.80 14.76 -5.30
C GLU A 208 -5.58 16.02 -5.64
N ARG A 209 -6.92 15.94 -5.66
CA ARG A 209 -7.78 17.12 -5.87
C ARG A 209 -7.52 18.20 -4.83
N LYS A 210 -7.34 17.82 -3.56
CA LYS A 210 -7.06 18.75 -2.46
C LYS A 210 -5.67 19.39 -2.60
N GLY A 211 -4.66 18.61 -2.97
CA GLY A 211 -3.30 19.08 -3.22
C GLY A 211 -3.28 20.12 -4.34
N LEU A 212 -3.88 19.78 -5.49
CA LEU A 212 -4.00 20.67 -6.65
C LEU A 212 -4.78 21.95 -6.32
N ALA A 213 -5.91 21.84 -5.61
CA ALA A 213 -6.68 23.00 -5.17
C ALA A 213 -5.90 23.90 -4.18
N SER A 214 -4.87 23.36 -3.51
CA SER A 214 -3.97 24.10 -2.64
C SER A 214 -2.70 24.57 -3.36
N GLY A 215 -2.63 24.48 -4.69
CA GLY A 215 -1.49 24.87 -5.49
C GLY A 215 -0.27 23.94 -5.38
N ARG A 216 -0.45 22.72 -4.87
CA ARG A 216 0.64 21.74 -4.75
C ARG A 216 0.74 20.89 -6.01
N GLU A 217 1.97 20.58 -6.39
CA GLU A 217 2.26 19.64 -7.44
C GLU A 217 2.24 18.20 -6.92
N ILE A 218 1.79 17.28 -7.76
CA ILE A 218 1.72 15.85 -7.47
C ILE A 218 2.96 15.20 -8.04
N ALA A 219 3.74 14.55 -7.18
CA ALA A 219 4.90 13.76 -7.56
C ALA A 219 4.52 12.28 -7.66
N GLU A 220 4.83 11.69 -8.80
CA GLU A 220 4.65 10.27 -9.10
C GLU A 220 6.04 9.63 -9.23
N LEU A 221 6.33 8.62 -8.41
CA LEU A 221 7.57 7.86 -8.38
C LEU A 221 7.26 6.42 -8.77
N TYR A 222 7.73 5.99 -9.93
CA TYR A 222 7.48 4.66 -10.46
C TYR A 222 8.80 3.93 -10.70
N TYR A 223 9.01 2.86 -9.95
CA TYR A 223 10.24 2.08 -9.91
C TYR A 223 9.95 0.64 -10.34
N THR A 224 10.85 0.03 -11.11
CA THR A 224 10.71 -1.36 -11.58
C THR A 224 11.84 -2.24 -11.08
N LYS A 225 11.55 -3.47 -10.67
CA LYS A 225 12.57 -4.47 -10.39
C LYS A 225 13.07 -5.10 -11.70
N PRO A 226 14.39 -5.16 -11.95
CA PRO A 226 14.92 -5.79 -13.15
C PRO A 226 14.46 -7.25 -13.27
N GLU A 227 14.28 -7.71 -14.51
CA GLU A 227 14.10 -9.14 -14.78
C GLU A 227 15.30 -9.95 -14.29
N LYS A 228 15.08 -11.18 -13.84
CA LYS A 228 16.19 -12.10 -13.57
C LYS A 228 16.89 -12.36 -14.91
N ARG A 229 18.18 -12.02 -15.01
CA ARG A 229 18.99 -12.45 -16.14
C ARG A 229 19.02 -13.98 -16.11
N VAL A 230 18.43 -14.60 -17.14
CA VAL A 230 18.52 -16.04 -17.41
C VAL A 230 19.94 -16.37 -17.82
#